data_AF-A0A368DYC1-F1
#
_entry.id   AF-A0A368DYC1-F1
#
_cell.length_a   1.000
_cell.length_b   1.000
_cell.length_c   1.000
_cell.angle_alpha   90.00
_cell.angle_beta   90.00
_cell.angle_gamma   90.00
#
_symmetry.space_group_name_H-M   'P 1'
#
loop_
_entity.id
_entity.type
_entity.pdbx_description
1 polymer ?
#
loop_
_entity_poly.entity_id
_entity_poly.type
_entity_poly.pdbx_seq_one_letter_code
_entity_poly.pdbx_strand_id
1 'polypeptide(L)'
;MKKLVFLVFMLFVSKAVFSSHVMGGELTWTCGTGGAYTFELVFYRDCNGAEVNVISETIRVWNHPSITDITLNFVSRTDISPSCTEVAGSPPMLECGIGSAGGNGAGAIEQVIYRGDVMLPGTPPNEGWIFTYENFSRSNALTNIQNPSSYGITIAATMFPTPNSINNSCTDSSPKFLQSP
;
A
#
# COMPACT_ATOMS: atom_id res chain seq x y z
N MET A 1 -20.50 -12.01 -44.40
CA MET A 1 -20.15 -10.61 -44.09
C MET A 1 -20.49 -10.20 -42.65
N LYS A 2 -21.71 -10.43 -42.12
CA LYS A 2 -22.06 -10.08 -40.72
C LYS A 2 -21.14 -10.68 -39.63
N LYS A 3 -20.70 -11.94 -39.78
CA LYS A 3 -19.79 -12.59 -38.83
C LYS A 3 -18.37 -11.99 -38.81
N LEU A 4 -17.91 -11.45 -39.96
CA LEU A 4 -16.60 -10.82 -40.08
C LEU A 4 -16.60 -9.43 -39.43
N VAL A 5 -17.69 -8.67 -39.62
CA VAL A 5 -17.89 -7.35 -38.97
C VAL A 5 -17.92 -7.47 -37.45
N PHE A 6 -18.56 -8.52 -36.91
CA PHE A 6 -18.59 -8.77 -35.47
C PHE A 6 -17.21 -9.10 -34.90
N LEU A 7 -16.38 -9.86 -35.63
CA LEU A 7 -15.02 -10.20 -35.23
C LEU A 7 -14.09 -8.97 -35.25
N VAL A 8 -14.21 -8.12 -36.27
CA VAL A 8 -13.48 -6.84 -36.37
C VAL A 8 -13.90 -5.89 -35.24
N PHE A 9 -15.19 -5.85 -34.89
CA PHE A 9 -15.67 -5.03 -33.78
C PHE A 9 -15.10 -5.49 -32.43
N MET A 10 -14.95 -6.79 -32.18
CA MET A 10 -14.32 -7.30 -30.94
C MET A 10 -12.84 -6.92 -30.80
N LEU A 11 -12.10 -6.80 -31.90
CA LEU A 11 -10.68 -6.40 -31.87
C LEU A 11 -10.47 -4.96 -31.37
N PHE A 12 -11.48 -4.10 -31.46
CA PHE A 12 -11.43 -2.73 -30.96
C PHE A 12 -11.89 -2.57 -29.49
N VAL A 13 -12.29 -3.66 -28.82
CA VAL A 13 -12.78 -3.64 -27.42
C VAL A 13 -11.72 -4.15 -26.43
N SER A 14 -10.46 -4.30 -26.85
CA SER A 14 -9.39 -4.63 -25.91
C SER A 14 -9.11 -3.44 -24.99
N LYS A 15 -9.53 -3.55 -23.72
CA LYS A 15 -9.00 -2.68 -22.68
C LYS A 15 -7.62 -3.20 -22.28
N ALA A 16 -6.65 -2.29 -22.16
CA ALA A 16 -5.41 -2.61 -21.50
C ALA A 16 -5.73 -2.96 -20.04
N VAL A 17 -5.47 -4.21 -19.64
CA VAL A 17 -5.61 -4.66 -18.25
C VAL A 17 -4.24 -4.50 -17.62
N PHE A 18 -4.06 -3.43 -16.84
CA PHE A 18 -2.86 -3.26 -16.02
C PHE A 18 -3.09 -3.99 -14.70
N SER A 19 -2.27 -5.00 -14.40
CA SER A 19 -2.20 -5.54 -13.05
C SER A 19 -1.49 -4.49 -12.20
N SER A 20 -2.05 -4.07 -11.07
CA SER A 20 -1.21 -3.44 -10.05
C SER A 20 -0.35 -4.55 -9.43
N HIS A 21 0.91 -4.25 -9.13
CA HIS A 21 1.86 -5.21 -8.60
C HIS A 21 2.22 -4.78 -7.18
N VAL A 22 1.24 -4.91 -6.29
CA VAL A 22 1.45 -4.61 -4.88
C VAL A 22 2.36 -5.66 -4.26
N MET A 23 3.43 -5.20 -3.62
CA MET A 23 4.44 -6.06 -3.00
C MET A 23 4.18 -6.22 -1.50
N GLY A 24 3.75 -5.16 -0.84
CA GLY A 24 3.55 -5.15 0.59
C GLY A 24 3.35 -3.75 1.14
N GLY A 25 3.49 -3.64 2.45
CA GLY A 25 3.47 -2.36 3.14
C GLY A 25 3.33 -2.53 4.64
N GLU A 26 3.31 -1.40 5.31
CA GLU A 26 3.36 -1.26 6.75
C GLU A 26 2.29 -0.26 7.17
N LEU A 27 1.63 -0.55 8.28
CA LEU A 27 0.67 0.36 8.87
C LEU A 27 1.09 0.60 10.31
N THR A 28 1.49 1.83 10.60
CA THR A 28 2.04 2.24 11.89
C THR A 28 1.33 3.48 12.40
N TRP A 29 1.51 3.78 13.69
CA TRP A 29 1.05 5.03 14.29
C TRP A 29 2.07 5.55 15.29
N THR A 30 2.07 6.87 15.49
CA THR A 30 2.81 7.51 16.58
C THR A 30 1.88 8.41 17.39
N CYS A 31 2.19 8.57 18.67
CA CYS A 31 1.45 9.48 19.56
C CYS A 31 2.02 10.90 19.39
N GLY A 32 1.23 11.77 18.78
CA GLY A 32 1.56 13.17 18.53
C GLY A 32 1.24 14.10 19.70
N THR A 33 1.58 15.37 19.55
CA THR A 33 1.21 16.41 20.51
C THR A 33 -0.31 16.60 20.56
N GLY A 34 -0.86 16.74 21.77
CA GLY A 34 -2.30 16.96 21.96
C GLY A 34 -3.16 15.68 21.96
N GLY A 35 -2.56 14.49 21.97
CA GLY A 35 -3.28 13.22 22.11
C GLY A 35 -3.76 12.60 20.80
N ALA A 36 -3.41 13.20 19.66
CA ALA A 36 -3.71 12.65 18.34
C ALA A 36 -2.74 11.52 17.97
N TYR A 37 -3.25 10.53 17.25
CA TYR A 37 -2.44 9.50 16.60
C TYR A 37 -2.14 9.93 15.18
N THR A 38 -0.86 9.97 14.82
CA THR A 38 -0.42 10.12 13.43
C THR A 38 -0.24 8.73 12.84
N PHE A 39 -1.17 8.32 11.99
CA PHE A 39 -1.07 7.06 11.25
C PHE A 39 -0.18 7.25 10.02
N GLU A 40 0.62 6.24 9.72
CA GLU A 40 1.45 6.15 8.53
C GLU A 40 1.21 4.80 7.83
N LEU A 41 0.82 4.88 6.56
CA LEU A 41 0.78 3.75 5.65
C LEU A 41 1.99 3.87 4.72
N VAL A 42 2.93 2.95 4.85
CA VAL A 42 4.01 2.74 3.89
C VAL A 42 3.57 1.64 2.95
N PHE A 43 3.63 1.89 1.65
CA PHE A 43 3.15 0.99 0.62
C PHE A 43 4.27 0.73 -0.39
N TYR A 44 4.55 -0.54 -0.66
CA TYR A 44 5.58 -0.95 -1.61
C TYR A 44 4.94 -1.55 -2.85
N ARG A 45 5.33 -1.03 -4.01
CA ARG A 45 4.86 -1.56 -5.30
C ARG A 45 6.00 -1.73 -6.30
N ASP A 46 5.76 -2.63 -7.24
CA ASP A 46 6.56 -2.76 -8.45
C ASP A 46 6.11 -1.71 -9.48
N CYS A 47 7.08 -1.00 -10.01
CA CYS A 47 6.90 0.14 -10.91
C CYS A 47 6.42 -0.24 -12.31
N ASN A 48 6.44 -1.53 -12.65
CA ASN A 48 5.84 -2.07 -13.87
C ASN A 48 4.31 -2.23 -13.74
N GLY A 49 3.74 -1.97 -12.56
CA GLY A 49 2.31 -2.02 -12.32
C GLY A 49 1.56 -0.71 -12.49
N ALA A 50 0.30 -0.74 -12.06
CA ALA A 50 -0.55 0.44 -12.00
C ALA A 50 0.05 1.55 -11.13
N GLU A 51 -0.31 2.78 -11.48
CA GLU A 51 0.11 3.99 -10.79
C GLU A 51 -0.52 4.14 -9.40
N VAL A 52 0.14 4.92 -8.54
CA VAL A 52 -0.33 5.19 -7.18
C VAL A 52 -1.30 6.35 -7.15
N ASN A 53 -2.20 6.30 -6.18
CA ASN A 53 -3.07 7.41 -5.86
C ASN A 53 -2.27 8.50 -5.14
N VAL A 54 -2.05 9.63 -5.80
CA VAL A 54 -1.28 10.75 -5.24
C VAL A 54 -2.13 11.77 -4.48
N ILE A 55 -3.35 11.38 -4.07
CA ILE A 55 -4.27 12.23 -3.31
C ILE A 55 -4.35 11.73 -1.87
N SER A 56 -5.00 10.59 -1.66
CA SER A 56 -5.21 10.02 -0.33
C SER A 56 -5.69 8.58 -0.40
N GLU A 57 -5.44 7.82 0.66
CA GLU A 57 -5.94 6.47 0.87
C GLU A 57 -6.80 6.43 2.14
N THR A 58 -7.65 5.42 2.28
CA THR A 58 -8.48 5.22 3.47
C THR A 58 -8.17 3.88 4.10
N ILE A 59 -7.86 3.89 5.39
CA ILE A 59 -7.75 2.68 6.20
C ILE A 59 -9.07 2.46 6.94
N ARG A 60 -9.51 1.21 7.03
CA ARG A 60 -10.69 0.83 7.82
C ARG A 60 -10.30 0.54 9.25
N VAL A 61 -11.22 0.82 10.17
CA VAL A 61 -11.09 0.64 11.61
C VAL A 61 -12.16 -0.34 12.06
N TRP A 62 -11.74 -1.39 12.74
CA TRP A 62 -12.62 -2.41 13.30
C TRP A 62 -12.56 -2.36 14.82
N ASN A 63 -13.65 -2.80 15.47
CA ASN A 63 -13.81 -2.87 16.92
C ASN A 63 -13.70 -1.52 17.66
N HIS A 64 -13.79 -0.39 16.95
CA HIS A 64 -13.92 0.93 17.55
C HIS A 64 -15.39 1.35 17.59
N PRO A 65 -15.90 1.96 18.68
CA PRO A 65 -17.34 2.24 18.86
C PRO A 65 -17.94 3.30 17.92
N SER A 66 -17.16 4.00 17.12
CA SER A 66 -17.62 5.21 16.40
C SER A 66 -16.80 5.58 15.18
N ILE A 67 -15.49 5.30 15.19
CA ILE A 67 -14.60 5.53 14.06
C ILE A 67 -14.51 4.23 13.27
N THR A 68 -14.91 4.28 12.00
CA THR A 68 -14.87 3.13 11.08
C THR A 68 -13.79 3.26 10.03
N ASP A 69 -13.29 4.46 9.79
CA ASP A 69 -12.36 4.76 8.71
C ASP A 69 -11.49 5.97 9.08
N ILE A 70 -10.25 5.99 8.58
CA ILE A 70 -9.30 7.09 8.72
C ILE A 70 -8.71 7.40 7.34
N THR A 71 -8.77 8.67 6.93
CA THR A 71 -8.16 9.13 5.68
C THR A 71 -6.71 9.49 5.89
N LEU A 72 -5.82 8.95 5.06
CA LEU A 72 -4.39 9.23 5.03
C LEU A 72 -4.05 9.96 3.74
N ASN A 73 -3.50 11.16 3.84
CA ASN A 73 -3.12 11.96 2.67
C ASN A 73 -1.76 11.52 2.12
N PHE A 74 -1.59 11.62 0.81
CA PHE A 74 -0.31 11.34 0.17
C PHE A 74 0.78 12.28 0.69
N VAL A 75 1.95 11.72 0.99
CA VAL A 75 3.12 12.47 1.47
C VAL A 75 4.22 12.43 0.42
N SER A 76 4.65 11.23 0.03
CA SER A 76 5.78 11.07 -0.88
C SER A 76 5.75 9.72 -1.58
N ARG A 77 6.46 9.65 -2.71
CA ARG A 77 6.89 8.41 -3.35
C ARG A 77 8.39 8.46 -3.58
N THR A 78 9.08 7.34 -3.47
CA THR A 78 10.53 7.26 -3.59
C THR A 78 10.91 5.96 -4.26
N ASP A 79 11.75 6.05 -5.28
CA ASP A 79 12.36 4.88 -5.91
C ASP A 79 13.34 4.22 -4.92
N ILE A 80 13.09 2.95 -4.61
CA ILE A 80 13.91 2.14 -3.72
C ILE A 80 14.51 0.93 -4.47
N SER A 81 14.60 1.02 -5.80
CA SER A 81 15.20 -0.01 -6.63
C SER A 81 16.67 -0.26 -6.23
N PRO A 82 17.18 -1.50 -6.39
CA PRO A 82 18.57 -1.81 -6.06
C PRO A 82 19.56 -0.89 -6.78
N SER A 83 20.40 -0.20 -6.00
CA SER A 83 21.49 0.59 -6.56
C SER A 83 22.67 -0.31 -6.94
N CYS A 84 23.28 -0.05 -8.08
CA CYS A 84 24.48 -0.74 -8.53
C CYS A 84 25.42 0.22 -9.27
N THR A 85 26.69 -0.17 -9.41
CA THR A 85 27.60 0.52 -10.34
C THR A 85 27.51 -0.18 -11.69
N GLU A 86 27.03 0.54 -12.70
CA GLU A 86 26.94 0.00 -14.05
C GLU A 86 28.34 -0.32 -14.60
N VAL A 87 28.48 -1.52 -15.17
CA VAL A 87 29.68 -1.94 -15.88
C VAL A 87 29.35 -1.99 -17.37
N ALA A 88 30.23 -1.44 -18.21
CA ALA A 88 30.03 -1.40 -19.65
C ALA A 88 29.68 -2.79 -20.22
N GLY A 89 28.55 -2.88 -20.94
CA GLY A 89 28.02 -4.13 -21.48
C GLY A 89 27.09 -4.92 -20.56
N SER A 90 26.86 -4.46 -19.33
CA SER A 90 25.85 -5.02 -18.40
C SER A 90 24.47 -4.36 -18.62
N PRO A 91 23.38 -4.97 -18.12
CA PRO A 91 22.08 -4.31 -18.06
C PRO A 91 22.14 -3.00 -17.27
N PRO A 92 21.28 -2.01 -17.61
CA PRO A 92 21.20 -0.76 -16.86
C PRO A 92 20.69 -0.99 -15.43
N MET A 93 20.96 -0.04 -14.54
CA MET A 93 20.39 0.01 -13.19
C MET A 93 18.86 0.02 -13.26
N LEU A 94 18.20 -0.64 -12.30
CA LEU A 94 16.74 -0.65 -12.21
C LEU A 94 16.23 0.70 -11.74
N GLU A 95 15.21 1.22 -12.43
CA GLU A 95 14.59 2.51 -12.15
C GLU A 95 13.07 2.41 -12.32
N CYS A 96 12.34 3.11 -11.46
CA CYS A 96 10.89 3.09 -11.40
C CYS A 96 10.19 3.90 -12.50
N GLY A 97 10.89 4.87 -13.08
CA GLY A 97 10.32 5.79 -14.08
C GLY A 97 9.08 6.54 -13.59
N ILE A 98 8.24 7.00 -14.54
CA ILE A 98 7.05 7.82 -14.27
C ILE A 98 5.82 7.16 -14.87
N GLY A 99 4.71 7.16 -14.11
CA GLY A 99 3.42 6.67 -14.56
C GLY A 99 3.18 5.18 -14.32
N SER A 100 2.10 4.67 -14.91
CA SER A 100 1.80 3.24 -14.96
C SER A 100 2.79 2.51 -15.87
N ALA A 101 3.29 1.36 -15.44
CA ALA A 101 4.31 0.59 -16.14
C ALA A 101 5.56 1.41 -16.51
N GLY A 102 5.97 2.32 -15.61
CA GLY A 102 7.13 3.20 -15.81
C GLY A 102 8.48 2.53 -15.56
N GLY A 103 8.48 1.38 -14.87
CA GLY A 103 9.69 0.65 -14.53
C GLY A 103 10.47 0.14 -15.75
N ASN A 104 11.80 0.08 -15.65
CA ASN A 104 12.66 -0.43 -16.72
C ASN A 104 12.97 -1.94 -16.62
N GLY A 105 12.43 -2.62 -15.59
CA GLY A 105 12.64 -4.05 -15.37
C GLY A 105 11.98 -4.56 -14.10
N ALA A 106 11.89 -5.89 -13.97
CA ALA A 106 11.39 -6.53 -12.75
C ALA A 106 12.35 -6.25 -11.59
N GLY A 107 11.80 -5.87 -10.43
CA GLY A 107 12.58 -5.41 -9.28
C GLY A 107 12.85 -3.91 -9.25
N ALA A 108 12.29 -3.14 -10.20
CA ALA A 108 12.12 -1.71 -10.02
C ALA A 108 10.97 -1.47 -9.01
N ILE A 109 11.29 -0.94 -7.83
CA ILE A 109 10.39 -0.86 -6.68
C ILE A 109 10.30 0.58 -6.22
N GLU A 110 9.10 1.01 -5.83
CA GLU A 110 8.93 2.26 -5.11
C GLU A 110 8.23 2.09 -3.77
N GLN A 111 8.61 2.96 -2.85
CA GLN A 111 7.95 3.19 -1.58
C GLN A 111 7.02 4.40 -1.71
N VAL A 112 5.81 4.27 -1.20
CA VAL A 112 4.81 5.35 -1.15
C VAL A 112 4.33 5.52 0.28
N ILE A 113 4.25 6.77 0.74
CA ILE A 113 3.92 7.11 2.12
C ILE A 113 2.64 7.94 2.14
N TYR A 114 1.68 7.51 2.95
CA TYR A 114 0.47 8.25 3.29
C TYR A 114 0.41 8.50 4.80
N ARG A 115 -0.05 9.69 5.22
CA ARG A 115 -0.18 10.04 6.64
C ARG A 115 -1.47 10.77 6.96
N GLY A 116 -1.98 10.57 8.16
CA GLY A 116 -3.16 11.28 8.66
C GLY A 116 -3.21 11.28 10.18
N ASP A 117 -3.64 12.41 10.73
CA ASP A 117 -3.83 12.58 12.17
C ASP A 117 -5.28 12.31 12.55
N VAL A 118 -5.51 11.53 13.61
CA VAL A 118 -6.85 11.23 14.12
C VAL A 118 -6.87 11.20 15.64
N MET A 119 -7.96 11.72 16.21
CA MET A 119 -8.29 11.50 17.62
C MET A 119 -9.02 10.17 17.75
N LEU A 120 -8.47 9.25 18.55
CA LEU A 120 -9.09 7.96 18.85
C LEU A 120 -9.53 7.94 20.32
N PRO A 121 -10.71 8.51 20.65
CA PRO A 121 -11.20 8.53 22.02
C PRO A 121 -11.64 7.14 22.49
N GLY A 122 -11.38 6.84 23.75
CA GLY A 122 -11.72 5.56 24.38
C GLY A 122 -10.51 4.66 24.59
N THR A 123 -10.80 3.37 24.83
CA THR A 123 -9.79 2.34 25.10
C THR A 123 -10.05 1.13 24.19
N PRO A 124 -9.02 0.55 23.56
CA PRO A 124 -9.17 -0.67 22.79
C PRO A 124 -9.78 -1.81 23.64
N PRO A 125 -10.70 -2.62 23.09
CA PRO A 125 -11.16 -3.83 23.75
C PRO A 125 -10.04 -4.89 23.81
N ASN A 126 -10.27 -6.03 24.46
CA ASN A 126 -9.25 -7.08 24.58
C ASN A 126 -8.85 -7.66 23.21
N GLU A 127 -9.78 -7.65 22.26
CA GLU A 127 -9.56 -8.01 20.85
C GLU A 127 -8.77 -6.95 20.07
N GLY A 128 -8.57 -5.76 20.64
CA GLY A 128 -7.88 -4.63 20.05
C GLY A 128 -8.71 -3.86 19.00
N TRP A 129 -8.29 -2.64 18.72
CA TRP A 129 -8.71 -1.90 17.52
C TRP A 129 -7.87 -2.36 16.35
N ILE A 130 -8.52 -2.81 15.27
CA ILE A 130 -7.82 -3.35 14.10
C ILE A 130 -7.89 -2.31 13.00
N PHE A 131 -6.77 -2.00 12.40
CA PHE A 131 -6.65 -1.08 11.28
C PHE A 131 -6.25 -1.87 10.04
N THR A 132 -6.97 -1.70 8.95
CA THR A 132 -6.72 -2.44 7.70
C THR A 132 -6.68 -1.53 6.49
N TYR A 133 -5.68 -1.71 5.65
CA TYR A 133 -5.62 -1.18 4.29
C TYR A 133 -5.71 -2.34 3.30
N GLU A 134 -6.46 -2.16 2.22
CA GLU A 134 -6.64 -3.17 1.19
C GLU A 134 -6.31 -2.59 -0.17
N ASN A 135 -5.61 -3.37 -1.00
CA ASN A 135 -5.38 -3.02 -2.38
C ASN A 135 -5.42 -4.27 -3.27
N PHE A 136 -5.82 -4.08 -4.52
CA PHE A 136 -5.87 -5.10 -5.55
C PHE A 136 -4.97 -4.67 -6.69
N SER A 137 -4.09 -5.50 -7.26
CA SER A 137 -3.87 -6.94 -7.22
C SER A 137 -2.45 -7.27 -6.74
N ARG A 138 -2.17 -8.55 -6.50
CA ARG A 138 -0.80 -9.03 -6.25
C ARG A 138 -0.02 -9.16 -7.56
N SER A 139 1.31 -9.09 -7.47
CA SER A 139 2.19 -9.28 -8.62
C SER A 139 2.07 -10.68 -9.23
N ASN A 140 1.89 -10.77 -10.57
CA ASN A 140 1.94 -12.04 -11.31
C ASN A 140 3.33 -12.72 -11.30
N ALA A 141 4.37 -12.04 -10.82
CA ALA A 141 5.68 -12.65 -10.60
C ALA A 141 5.68 -13.64 -9.41
N LEU A 142 4.65 -13.64 -8.57
CA LEU A 142 4.53 -14.58 -7.46
C LEU A 142 4.33 -16.02 -7.99
N THR A 143 5.23 -16.92 -7.62
CA THR A 143 5.21 -18.33 -8.04
C THR A 143 4.55 -19.25 -7.02
N ASN A 144 4.20 -18.75 -5.85
CA ASN A 144 3.65 -19.52 -4.73
C ASN A 144 2.12 -19.44 -4.60
N ILE A 145 1.44 -18.72 -5.50
CA ILE A 145 -0.02 -18.58 -5.52
C ILE A 145 -0.49 -18.77 -6.97
N GLN A 146 -1.56 -19.53 -7.17
CA GLN A 146 -2.16 -19.69 -8.50
C GLN A 146 -2.95 -18.43 -8.86
N ASN A 147 -2.72 -17.85 -10.04
CA ASN A 147 -3.34 -16.59 -10.50
C ASN A 147 -3.19 -15.41 -9.51
N PRO A 148 -1.97 -14.96 -9.17
CA PRO A 148 -1.76 -13.92 -8.15
C PRO A 148 -2.52 -12.62 -8.43
N SER A 149 -2.62 -12.22 -9.70
CA SER A 149 -3.38 -11.03 -10.12
C SER A 149 -4.87 -11.07 -9.81
N SER A 150 -5.42 -12.23 -9.41
CA SER A 150 -6.82 -12.35 -8.95
C SER A 150 -7.00 -12.15 -7.44
N TYR A 151 -5.91 -11.95 -6.70
CA TYR A 151 -5.93 -11.72 -5.26
C TYR A 151 -5.47 -10.31 -4.92
N GLY A 152 -6.05 -9.74 -3.86
CA GLY A 152 -5.58 -8.50 -3.24
C GLY A 152 -4.55 -8.76 -2.13
N ILE A 153 -4.13 -7.68 -1.49
CA ILE A 153 -3.40 -7.70 -0.22
C ILE A 153 -4.19 -6.92 0.83
N THR A 154 -4.10 -7.38 2.07
CA THR A 154 -4.54 -6.64 3.24
C THR A 154 -3.33 -6.39 4.13
N ILE A 155 -3.05 -5.13 4.43
CA ILE A 155 -2.10 -4.72 5.46
C ILE A 155 -2.91 -4.47 6.72
N ALA A 156 -2.55 -5.11 7.83
CA ALA A 156 -3.29 -5.02 9.08
C ALA A 156 -2.35 -4.74 10.25
N ALA A 157 -2.79 -3.87 11.15
CA ALA A 157 -2.13 -3.63 12.44
C ALA A 157 -3.19 -3.53 13.54
N THR A 158 -2.87 -4.02 14.73
CA THR A 158 -3.83 -4.08 15.86
C THR A 158 -3.28 -3.33 17.06
N MET A 159 -4.07 -2.38 17.58
CA MET A 159 -3.77 -1.65 18.81
C MET A 159 -4.49 -2.33 19.97
N PHE A 160 -3.69 -2.85 20.91
CA PHE A 160 -4.18 -3.49 22.13
C PHE A 160 -4.29 -2.50 23.29
N PRO A 161 -5.10 -2.81 24.31
CA PRO A 161 -5.21 -1.97 25.50
C PRO A 161 -3.87 -1.93 26.25
N THR A 162 -3.35 -0.73 26.47
CA THR A 162 -2.12 -0.51 27.23
C THR A 162 -2.46 -0.47 28.73
N PRO A 163 -1.81 -1.30 29.58
CA PRO A 163 -1.99 -1.22 31.03
C PRO A 163 -1.65 0.19 31.53
N ASN A 164 -2.54 0.79 32.32
CA ASN A 164 -2.40 2.16 32.86
C ASN A 164 -2.48 3.31 31.84
N SER A 165 -3.05 3.09 30.64
CA SER A 165 -3.38 4.22 29.76
C SER A 165 -4.41 5.13 30.42
N ILE A 166 -4.14 6.43 30.42
CA ILE A 166 -5.12 7.43 30.86
C ILE A 166 -6.16 7.54 29.73
N ASN A 167 -7.46 7.58 30.05
CA ASN A 167 -8.50 7.78 29.06
C ASN A 167 -8.19 9.01 28.20
N ASN A 168 -8.25 8.84 26.88
CA ASN A 168 -7.95 9.87 25.87
C ASN A 168 -6.48 10.35 25.86
N SER A 169 -5.54 9.56 26.39
CA SER A 169 -4.11 9.72 26.12
C SER A 169 -3.68 8.77 25.00
N CYS A 170 -2.89 9.26 24.04
CA CYS A 170 -2.29 8.38 23.04
C CYS A 170 -1.08 7.63 23.61
N THR A 171 -0.81 6.43 23.11
CA THR A 171 0.36 5.63 23.50
C THR A 171 1.09 5.13 22.26
N ASP A 172 2.42 5.19 22.27
CA ASP A 172 3.25 4.65 21.18
C ASP A 172 3.43 3.13 21.38
N SER A 173 2.48 2.36 20.85
CA SER A 173 2.45 0.89 20.89
C SER A 173 2.54 0.25 19.49
N SER A 174 2.86 1.06 18.48
CA SER A 174 2.91 0.61 17.09
C SER A 174 4.08 -0.34 16.82
N PRO A 175 3.93 -1.31 15.88
CA PRO A 175 5.07 -2.02 15.32
C PRO A 175 6.10 -1.04 14.71
N LYS A 176 7.37 -1.45 14.76
CA LYS A 176 8.50 -0.71 14.15
C LYS A 176 9.21 -1.62 13.16
N PHE A 177 9.33 -1.14 11.92
CA PHE A 177 10.06 -1.80 10.85
C PHE A 177 11.39 -1.08 10.66
N LEU A 178 12.48 -1.83 10.59
CA LEU A 178 13.84 -1.27 10.54
C LEU A 178 14.42 -1.18 9.13
N GLN A 179 13.78 -1.85 8.17
CA GLN A 179 14.31 -1.97 6.82
C GLN A 179 13.17 -2.10 5.81
N SER A 180 13.29 -1.37 4.71
CA SER A 180 12.49 -1.62 3.51
C SER A 180 12.86 -2.97 2.86
N PRO A 181 11.93 -3.58 2.10
CA PRO A 181 12.16 -4.85 1.40
C PRO A 181 13.28 -4.80 0.36
#